data_AF-A0A1C6VHQ4-F1
#
_entry.id   AF-A0A1C6VHQ4-F1
#
_cell.length_a   1.000
_cell.length_b   1.000
_cell.length_c   1.000
_cell.angle_alpha   90.00
_cell.angle_beta   90.00
_cell.angle_gamma   90.00
#
_symmetry.space_group_name_H-M   'P 1'
#
loop_
_entity.id
_entity.type
_entity.pdbx_description
1 polymer ?
#
loop_
_entity_poly.entity_id
_entity_poly.type
_entity_poly.pdbx_seq_one_letter_code
_entity_poly.pdbx_strand_id
1 'polypeptide(L)'
;MTRTAKRIPEDLPFVARPNLGKRALLLGAVTLLVGLVIACPLGLAVSADGDAAVLLVIPVIMLFFALLMGLQLWLVSSGGPVLAVGPDGLWIKTRPTRGQAIWLPWAAIDRIYLRRWSLEKMVCVKPRDPRAGTGLGAFTALDSGLQQAFFGTGFTATANFADRSEEEIMRAVVGYAAGRCRVG
;
A
#
# COMPACT_ATOMS: atom_id res chain seq x y z
N MET A 1 -17.31 -5.10 18.55
CA MET A 1 -17.96 -4.87 17.25
C MET A 1 -17.00 -4.18 16.32
N THR A 2 -16.88 -4.61 15.07
CA THR A 2 -16.09 -3.92 14.04
C THR A 2 -16.83 -2.65 13.60
N ARG A 3 -16.08 -1.57 13.30
CA ARG A 3 -16.67 -0.31 12.80
C ARG A 3 -15.99 0.08 11.50
N THR A 4 -16.73 0.72 10.59
CA THR A 4 -16.18 1.24 9.33
C THR A 4 -16.31 2.75 9.28
N ALA A 5 -15.30 3.43 8.74
CA ALA A 5 -15.32 4.87 8.52
C ALA A 5 -14.75 5.21 7.13
N LYS A 6 -15.06 6.40 6.61
CA LYS A 6 -14.48 6.87 5.34
C LYS A 6 -12.96 7.11 5.44
N ARG A 7 -12.48 7.52 6.61
CA ARG A 7 -11.07 7.77 6.92
C ARG A 7 -10.73 7.30 8.32
N ILE A 8 -9.45 7.00 8.54
CA ILE A 8 -8.90 6.71 9.86
C ILE A 8 -8.90 8.01 10.68
N PRO A 9 -9.37 8.00 11.94
CA PRO A 9 -9.25 9.14 12.84
C PRO A 9 -7.78 9.53 13.06
N GLU A 10 -7.47 10.83 13.02
CA GLU A 10 -6.10 11.34 13.11
C GLU A 10 -5.67 11.67 14.56
N ASP A 11 -6.60 11.59 15.52
CA ASP A 11 -6.44 11.87 16.95
C ASP A 11 -5.89 10.68 17.76
N LEU A 12 -5.60 9.56 17.10
CA LEU A 12 -5.07 8.37 17.75
C LEU A 12 -3.59 8.55 18.16
N PRO A 13 -3.15 7.89 19.25
CA PRO A 13 -1.79 8.04 19.76
C PRO A 13 -0.67 7.69 18.77
N PHE A 14 -0.92 6.74 17.87
CA PHE A 14 0.00 6.40 16.79
C PHE A 14 -0.74 6.34 15.46
N VAL A 15 -0.28 7.10 14.47
CA VAL A 15 -0.86 7.16 13.13
C VAL A 15 0.26 7.05 12.10
N ALA A 16 0.13 6.11 11.16
CA ALA A 16 1.03 5.95 10.04
C ALA A 16 0.36 6.43 8.74
N ARG A 17 1.04 7.34 8.04
CA ARG A 17 0.60 7.93 6.78
C ARG A 17 1.43 7.39 5.62
N PRO A 18 0.90 7.36 4.39
CA PRO A 18 1.71 7.08 3.21
C PRO A 18 2.83 8.12 3.05
N ASN A 19 4.05 7.66 2.81
CA ASN A 19 5.15 8.51 2.42
C ASN A 19 5.22 8.59 0.89
N LEU A 20 4.71 9.70 0.35
CA LEU A 20 4.67 9.95 -1.08
C LEU A 20 6.07 10.08 -1.68
N GLY A 21 7.05 10.61 -0.94
CA GLY A 21 8.43 10.74 -1.40
C GLY A 21 9.08 9.38 -1.66
N LYS A 22 8.97 8.45 -0.70
CA LYS A 22 9.48 7.07 -0.86
C LYS A 22 8.82 6.35 -2.04
N ARG A 23 7.51 6.53 -2.21
CA ARG A 23 6.77 5.94 -3.34
C ARG A 23 7.19 6.56 -4.66
N ALA A 24 7.23 7.89 -4.74
CA ALA A 24 7.62 8.61 -5.94
C ALA A 24 9.05 8.26 -6.38
N LEU A 25 9.98 8.16 -5.43
CA LEU A 25 11.36 7.75 -5.70
C LEU A 25 11.42 6.35 -6.32
N LEU A 26 10.71 5.38 -5.73
CA LEU A 26 10.69 4.03 -6.27
C LEU A 26 10.04 3.98 -7.65
N LEU A 27 8.87 4.59 -7.81
CA LEU A 27 8.15 4.58 -9.08
C LEU A 27 8.96 5.30 -10.17
N GLY A 28 9.64 6.39 -9.83
CA GLY A 28 10.55 7.09 -10.71
C GLY A 28 11.74 6.21 -11.13
N ALA A 29 12.38 5.53 -10.18
CA ALA A 29 13.48 4.61 -10.47
C ALA A 29 13.04 3.45 -11.38
N VAL A 30 11.86 2.87 -11.13
CA VAL A 30 11.27 1.82 -11.99
C VAL A 30 10.99 2.37 -13.39
N THR A 31 10.42 3.58 -13.49
CA THR A 31 10.12 4.21 -14.78
C THR A 31 11.39 4.44 -15.59
N LEU A 32 12.45 4.96 -14.96
CA LEU A 32 13.74 5.17 -15.61
C LEU A 32 14.36 3.85 -16.07
N LEU A 33 14.30 2.81 -15.24
CA LEU A 33 14.82 1.48 -15.60
C LEU A 33 14.09 0.90 -16.81
N VAL A 34 12.75 0.97 -16.83
CA VAL A 34 11.93 0.53 -17.98
C VAL A 34 12.27 1.35 -19.23
N GLY A 35 12.41 2.67 -19.08
CA GLY A 35 12.83 3.56 -20.17
C GLY A 35 14.18 3.15 -20.74
N LEU A 36 15.16 2.87 -19.90
CA LEU A 36 16.49 2.42 -20.32
C LEU A 36 16.44 1.08 -21.07
N VAL A 37 15.71 0.09 -20.53
CA VAL A 37 15.56 -1.24 -21.14
C VAL A 37 14.91 -1.16 -22.51
N ILE A 38 13.96 -0.24 -22.72
CA ILE A 38 13.30 -0.01 -24.01
C ILE A 38 14.20 0.80 -24.96
N ALA A 39 14.92 1.79 -24.44
CA ALA A 39 15.78 2.66 -25.23
C ALA A 39 16.99 1.93 -25.82
N CYS A 40 17.57 0.94 -25.11
CA CYS A 40 18.71 0.17 -25.60
C CYS A 40 18.46 -0.54 -26.96
N PRO A 41 17.44 -1.41 -27.12
CA PRO A 41 17.18 -2.07 -28.40
C PRO A 41 16.71 -1.10 -29.49
N LEU A 42 15.95 -0.05 -29.15
CA LEU A 42 15.53 0.96 -30.12
C LEU A 42 16.72 1.79 -30.63
N GLY A 43 17.64 2.15 -29.75
CA GLY A 43 18.89 2.83 -30.11
C GLY A 43 19.77 1.97 -31.01
N LEU A 44 19.88 0.67 -30.71
CA LEU A 44 20.60 -0.29 -31.57
C LEU A 44 19.94 -0.42 -32.95
N ALA A 45 18.61 -0.53 -33.00
CA ALA A 45 17.87 -0.63 -34.27
C ALA A 45 18.05 0.61 -35.16
N VAL A 46 18.03 1.81 -34.57
CA VAL A 46 18.28 3.07 -35.30
C VAL A 46 19.73 3.16 -35.78
N SER A 47 20.70 2.67 -34.99
CA SER A 47 22.11 2.67 -35.41
C SER A 47 22.44 1.71 -36.56
N ALA A 48 21.54 0.77 -36.88
CA ALA A 48 21.74 -0.30 -37.86
C ALA A 48 20.85 -0.15 -39.12
N ASP A 49 20.63 1.09 -39.58
CA ASP A 49 19.77 1.49 -40.72
C ASP A 49 18.29 1.73 -40.42
N GLY A 50 17.91 1.88 -39.14
CA GLY A 50 16.54 2.20 -38.73
C GLY A 50 16.16 3.68 -38.86
N ASP A 51 14.89 3.96 -39.17
CA ASP A 51 14.34 5.31 -39.19
C ASP A 51 14.41 5.96 -37.79
N ALA A 52 15.03 7.13 -37.69
CA ALA A 52 15.14 7.90 -36.46
C ALA A 52 13.77 8.29 -35.86
N ALA A 53 12.70 8.30 -36.66
CA ALA A 53 11.33 8.52 -36.17
C ALA A 53 10.91 7.47 -35.12
N VAL A 54 11.49 6.27 -35.14
CA VAL A 54 11.24 5.22 -34.14
C VAL A 54 11.64 5.64 -32.72
N LEU A 55 12.58 6.58 -32.56
CA LEU A 55 12.96 7.12 -31.25
C LEU A 55 11.83 7.90 -30.56
N LEU A 56 10.83 8.39 -31.31
CA LEU A 56 9.65 9.07 -30.75
C LEU A 56 8.76 8.12 -29.92
N VAL A 57 8.93 6.81 -30.07
CA VAL A 57 8.23 5.80 -29.25
C VAL A 57 8.64 5.92 -27.78
N ILE A 58 9.91 6.24 -27.50
CA ILE A 58 10.46 6.33 -26.13
C ILE A 58 9.72 7.41 -25.30
N PRO A 59 9.66 8.69 -25.71
CA PRO A 59 8.97 9.71 -24.93
C PRO A 59 7.46 9.46 -24.80
N VAL A 60 6.81 8.85 -25.80
CA VAL A 60 5.38 8.49 -25.73
C VAL A 60 5.14 7.43 -24.66
N ILE A 61 5.93 6.36 -24.64
CA ILE A 61 5.84 5.32 -23.61
C ILE A 61 6.15 5.92 -22.23
N MET A 62 7.19 6.74 -22.12
CA MET A 62 7.57 7.38 -20.85
C MET A 62 6.48 8.31 -20.33
N LEU A 63 5.83 9.09 -21.20
CA LEU A 63 4.70 9.93 -20.83
C LEU A 63 3.52 9.08 -20.32
N PHE A 64 3.20 8.00 -21.01
CA PHE A 64 2.15 7.08 -20.58
C PHE A 64 2.44 6.49 -19.19
N PHE A 65 3.66 6.00 -18.95
CA PHE A 65 4.07 5.52 -17.63
C PHE A 65 4.00 6.62 -16.57
N ALA A 66 4.49 7.82 -16.87
CA ALA A 66 4.42 8.96 -15.95
C ALA A 66 2.98 9.31 -15.55
N LEU A 67 2.03 9.26 -16.49
CA LEU A 67 0.61 9.46 -16.21
C LEU A 67 0.04 8.38 -15.29
N LEU A 68 0.34 7.11 -15.55
CA LEU A 68 -0.09 6.00 -14.69
C LEU A 68 0.48 6.13 -13.27
N MET A 69 1.76 6.48 -13.15
CA MET A 69 2.42 6.68 -11.86
C MET A 69 1.86 7.91 -11.12
N GLY A 70 1.61 9.01 -11.83
CA GLY A 70 0.98 10.20 -11.29
C GLY A 70 -0.41 9.92 -10.75
N LEU A 71 -1.24 9.19 -11.51
CA LEU A 71 -2.55 8.74 -11.06
C LEU A 71 -2.45 7.86 -9.80
N GLN A 72 -1.50 6.92 -9.77
CA GLN A 72 -1.27 6.07 -8.61
C GLN A 72 -0.91 6.91 -7.37
N LEU A 73 0.04 7.84 -7.48
CA LEU A 73 0.44 8.71 -6.37
C LEU A 73 -0.69 9.60 -5.89
N TRP A 74 -1.49 10.15 -6.81
CA TRP A 74 -2.67 10.95 -6.48
C TRP A 74 -3.73 10.14 -5.71
N LEU A 75 -3.97 8.90 -6.14
CA LEU A 75 -4.89 8.01 -5.43
C LEU A 75 -4.39 7.73 -4.01
N VAL A 76 -3.09 7.48 -3.83
CA VAL A 76 -2.45 7.24 -2.53
C VAL A 76 -2.51 8.49 -1.62
N SER A 77 -2.28 9.68 -2.16
CA SER A 77 -2.27 10.91 -1.36
C SER A 77 -3.67 11.29 -0.87
N SER A 78 -4.71 10.96 -1.64
CA SER A 78 -6.10 11.32 -1.31
C SER A 78 -6.75 10.47 -0.21
N GLY A 79 -6.13 9.35 0.19
CA GLY A 79 -6.73 8.37 1.10
C GLY A 79 -6.58 8.64 2.60
N GLY A 80 -5.69 9.54 3.01
CA GLY A 80 -5.40 9.78 4.43
C GLY A 80 -4.53 8.68 5.06
N PRO A 81 -4.54 8.53 6.39
CA PRO A 81 -3.74 7.52 7.07
C PRO A 81 -4.11 6.09 6.67
N VAL A 82 -3.12 5.19 6.75
CA VAL A 82 -3.27 3.76 6.37
C VAL A 82 -3.37 2.84 7.57
N LEU A 83 -2.81 3.26 8.71
CA LEU A 83 -2.84 2.53 9.96
C LEU A 83 -2.90 3.55 11.09
N ALA A 84 -3.72 3.28 12.10
CA ALA A 84 -3.61 3.95 13.38
C ALA A 84 -3.80 2.94 14.51
N VAL A 85 -3.11 3.16 15.62
CA VAL A 85 -3.05 2.22 16.74
C VAL A 85 -3.27 3.00 18.03
N GLY A 86 -4.08 2.43 18.92
CA GLY A 86 -4.36 2.99 20.24
C GLY A 86 -4.69 1.91 21.27
N PRO A 87 -5.04 2.33 22.51
CA PRO A 87 -5.25 1.40 23.62
C PRO A 87 -6.40 0.41 23.38
N ASP A 88 -7.43 0.80 22.63
CA ASP A 88 -8.65 0.01 22.45
C ASP A 88 -8.62 -0.90 21.20
N GLY A 89 -7.74 -0.60 20.25
CA GLY A 89 -7.64 -1.36 19.01
C GLY A 89 -6.79 -0.68 17.96
N LEU A 90 -6.98 -1.11 16.71
CA LEU A 90 -6.33 -0.52 15.55
C LEU A 90 -7.34 -0.19 14.46
N TRP A 91 -7.04 0.86 13.72
CA TRP A 91 -7.65 1.18 12.45
C TRP A 91 -6.71 0.77 11.32
N ILE A 92 -7.25 0.10 10.32
CA ILE A 92 -6.50 -0.31 9.13
C ILE A 92 -7.29 -0.01 7.87
N LYS A 93 -6.56 0.32 6.81
CA LYS A 93 -7.12 0.61 5.51
C LYS A 93 -6.43 -0.25 4.46
N THR A 94 -7.21 -1.11 3.80
CA THR A 94 -6.76 -2.01 2.72
C THR A 94 -5.80 -1.34 1.76
N ARG A 95 -6.12 -0.15 1.27
CA ARG A 95 -5.18 0.64 0.46
C ARG A 95 -5.22 2.12 0.83
N PRO A 96 -4.13 2.85 0.55
CA PRO A 96 -4.12 4.31 0.62
C PRO A 96 -5.02 4.99 -0.43
N THR A 97 -5.81 4.24 -1.20
CA THR A 97 -6.85 4.77 -2.10
C THR A 97 -8.09 5.21 -1.31
N ARG A 98 -9.16 5.64 -1.98
CA ARG A 98 -10.43 6.12 -1.34
C ARG A 98 -11.27 5.01 -0.66
N GLY A 99 -10.70 3.84 -0.36
CA GLY A 99 -11.38 2.76 0.35
C GLY A 99 -11.82 3.15 1.77
N GLN A 100 -12.61 2.27 2.40
CA GLN A 100 -13.05 2.45 3.79
C GLN A 100 -11.94 2.06 4.78
N ALA A 101 -11.86 2.79 5.87
CA ALA A 101 -11.09 2.43 7.05
C ALA A 101 -11.91 1.52 7.95
N ILE A 102 -11.25 0.54 8.56
CA ILE A 102 -11.88 -0.49 9.37
C ILE A 102 -11.23 -0.48 10.75
N TRP A 103 -12.06 -0.36 11.77
CA TRP A 103 -11.66 -0.46 13.16
C TRP A 103 -11.81 -1.89 13.66
N LEU A 104 -10.74 -2.41 14.24
CA LEU A 104 -10.67 -3.73 14.84
C LEU A 104 -10.24 -3.57 16.31
N PRO A 105 -11.10 -3.93 17.29
CA PRO A 105 -10.65 -4.03 18.67
C PRO A 105 -9.63 -5.15 18.81
N TRP A 106 -8.72 -5.06 19.78
CA TRP A 106 -7.68 -6.06 20.00
C TRP A 106 -8.23 -7.49 20.13
N ALA A 107 -9.35 -7.65 20.80
CA ALA A 107 -10.03 -8.94 20.98
C ALA A 107 -10.53 -9.57 19.66
N ALA A 108 -10.76 -8.77 18.61
CA ALA A 108 -11.20 -9.26 17.30
C ALA A 108 -10.04 -9.71 16.41
N ILE A 109 -8.79 -9.52 16.84
CA ILE A 109 -7.60 -9.82 16.05
C ILE A 109 -7.01 -11.16 16.50
N ASP A 110 -6.74 -12.03 15.53
CA ASP A 110 -6.06 -13.30 15.74
C ASP A 110 -4.54 -13.05 15.76
N ARG A 111 -4.05 -12.50 14.65
CA ARG A 111 -2.62 -12.29 14.42
C ARG A 111 -2.36 -11.01 13.64
N ILE A 112 -1.28 -10.33 13.97
CA ILE A 112 -0.65 -9.28 13.18
C ILE A 112 0.73 -9.75 12.78
N TYR A 113 1.08 -9.65 11.51
CA TYR A 113 2.37 -10.10 10.99
C TYR A 113 2.84 -9.19 9.87
N LEU A 114 4.15 -9.22 9.63
CA LEU A 114 4.73 -8.57 8.47
C LEU A 114 4.81 -9.55 7.31
N ARG A 115 4.45 -9.09 6.11
CA ARG A 115 4.66 -9.87 4.89
C ARG A 115 5.18 -8.98 3.78
N ARG A 116 6.19 -9.49 3.07
CA ARG A 116 6.73 -8.86 1.87
C ARG A 116 6.10 -9.48 0.64
N TRP A 117 5.70 -8.63 -0.30
CA TRP A 117 5.35 -9.03 -1.66
C TRP A 117 6.05 -8.08 -2.63
N SER A 118 6.95 -8.63 -3.45
CA SER A 118 7.82 -7.83 -4.32
C SER A 118 8.60 -6.75 -3.52
N LEU A 119 8.41 -5.48 -3.84
CA LEU A 119 9.08 -4.33 -3.20
C LEU A 119 8.27 -3.73 -2.05
N GLU A 120 7.05 -4.21 -1.79
CA GLU A 120 6.19 -3.70 -0.72
C GLU A 120 6.21 -4.65 0.48
N LYS A 121 6.42 -4.06 1.67
CA LYS A 121 6.22 -4.73 2.94
C LYS A 121 4.93 -4.21 3.55
N MET A 122 4.08 -5.14 3.99
CA MET A 122 2.77 -4.84 4.54
C MET A 122 2.68 -5.33 5.99
N VAL A 123 2.10 -4.50 6.85
CA VAL A 123 1.48 -4.96 8.11
C VAL A 123 0.18 -5.64 7.74
N CYS A 124 0.05 -6.91 8.07
CA CYS A 124 -1.09 -7.75 7.76
C CYS A 124 -1.83 -8.06 9.07
N VAL A 125 -3.12 -7.73 9.13
CA VAL A 125 -3.98 -7.98 10.29
C VAL A 125 -4.97 -9.09 9.94
N LYS A 126 -4.89 -10.23 10.62
CA LYS A 126 -5.83 -11.32 10.47
C LYS A 126 -6.89 -11.25 11.56
N PRO A 127 -8.17 -11.03 11.23
CA PRO A 127 -9.25 -11.08 12.21
C PRO A 127 -9.49 -12.52 12.68
N ARG A 128 -10.05 -12.68 13.87
CA ARG A 128 -10.52 -13.98 14.38
C ARG A 128 -11.76 -14.45 13.64
N ASP A 129 -12.68 -13.54 13.37
CA ASP A 129 -13.90 -13.82 12.61
C ASP A 129 -13.64 -13.56 11.11
N PRO A 130 -13.77 -14.57 10.22
CA PRO A 130 -13.63 -14.38 8.77
C PRO A 130 -14.69 -13.42 8.20
N ARG A 131 -15.79 -13.16 8.92
CA ARG A 131 -16.84 -12.23 8.52
C ARG A 131 -16.55 -10.77 8.88
N ALA A 132 -15.39 -10.47 9.49
CA ALA A 132 -15.00 -9.10 9.82
C ALA A 132 -14.95 -8.16 8.61
N GLY A 133 -14.86 -8.70 7.38
CA GLY A 133 -14.93 -7.96 6.11
C GLY A 133 -16.32 -7.92 5.47
N THR A 134 -17.36 -8.44 6.10
CA THR A 134 -18.74 -8.31 5.60
C THR A 134 -19.24 -6.87 5.75
N GLY A 135 -19.98 -6.36 4.77
CA GLY A 135 -20.48 -4.98 4.78
C GLY A 135 -19.50 -3.91 4.29
N LEU A 136 -18.35 -4.32 3.73
CA LEU A 136 -17.44 -3.39 3.06
C LEU A 136 -18.01 -2.92 1.72
N GLY A 137 -17.80 -1.65 1.40
CA GLY A 137 -18.17 -1.08 0.09
C GLY A 137 -17.44 -1.80 -1.05
N ALA A 138 -18.02 -1.83 -2.25
CA ALA A 138 -17.57 -2.63 -3.38
C ALA A 138 -16.06 -2.49 -3.70
N PHE A 139 -15.54 -1.26 -3.68
CA PHE A 139 -14.10 -1.01 -3.89
C PHE A 139 -13.23 -1.64 -2.80
N THR A 140 -13.60 -1.47 -1.53
CA THR A 140 -12.88 -2.04 -0.39
C THR A 140 -12.95 -3.57 -0.40
N ALA A 141 -14.08 -4.15 -0.81
CA ALA A 141 -14.29 -5.59 -0.91
C ALA A 141 -13.45 -6.24 -2.03
N LEU A 142 -13.36 -5.59 -3.20
CA LEU A 142 -12.51 -6.06 -4.30
C LEU A 142 -11.03 -5.99 -3.91
N ASP A 143 -10.59 -4.87 -3.34
CA ASP A 143 -9.20 -4.69 -2.88
C ASP A 143 -8.85 -5.70 -1.77
N SER A 144 -9.74 -5.91 -0.78
CA SER A 144 -9.51 -6.87 0.30
C SER A 144 -9.42 -8.31 -0.21
N GLY A 145 -10.22 -8.68 -1.22
CA GLY A 145 -10.15 -10.00 -1.87
C GLY A 145 -8.80 -10.24 -2.56
N LEU A 146 -8.29 -9.25 -3.29
CA LEU A 146 -6.97 -9.34 -3.91
C LEU A 146 -5.86 -9.47 -2.86
N GLN A 147 -5.95 -8.71 -1.76
CA GLN A 147 -4.99 -8.78 -0.66
C GLN A 147 -5.06 -10.09 0.10
N GLN A 148 -6.26 -10.65 0.28
CA GLN A 148 -6.44 -11.96 0.87
C GLN A 148 -5.66 -13.02 0.09
N ALA A 149 -5.69 -12.97 -1.25
CA ALA A 149 -4.96 -13.90 -2.10
C ALA A 149 -3.44 -13.78 -1.97
N PHE A 150 -2.90 -12.55 -1.93
CA PHE A 150 -1.45 -12.34 -1.88
C PHE A 150 -0.84 -12.40 -0.48
N PHE A 151 -1.58 -11.91 0.53
CA PHE A 151 -1.06 -11.71 1.87
C PHE A 151 -1.65 -12.68 2.89
N GLY A 152 -2.77 -13.35 2.59
CA GLY A 152 -3.47 -14.24 3.53
C GLY A 152 -4.44 -13.49 4.46
N THR A 153 -4.57 -12.17 4.26
CA THR A 153 -5.59 -11.32 4.88
C THR A 153 -5.99 -10.19 3.95
N GLY A 154 -7.26 -9.83 3.95
CA GLY A 154 -7.78 -8.64 3.30
C GLY A 154 -7.60 -7.35 4.09
N PHE A 155 -6.87 -7.35 5.21
CA PHE A 155 -6.60 -6.14 5.99
C PHE A 155 -5.09 -5.90 6.07
N THR A 156 -4.59 -5.06 5.18
CA THR A 156 -3.17 -4.74 5.11
C THR A 156 -2.92 -3.23 5.10
N ALA A 157 -1.77 -2.81 5.60
CA ALA A 157 -1.28 -1.44 5.51
C ALA A 157 0.21 -1.43 5.16
N THR A 158 0.63 -0.48 4.34
CA THR A 158 2.04 -0.34 3.95
C THR A 158 2.94 -0.06 5.16
N ALA A 159 4.04 -0.80 5.27
CA ALA A 159 5.06 -0.59 6.31
C ALA A 159 6.24 0.22 5.78
N ASN A 160 6.85 -0.20 4.66
CA ASN A 160 8.07 0.43 4.15
C ASN A 160 7.83 1.76 3.40
N PHE A 161 6.64 1.95 2.83
CA PHE A 161 6.21 3.24 2.27
C PHE A 161 5.33 4.07 3.21
N ALA A 162 5.44 3.85 4.52
CA ALA A 162 4.89 4.75 5.51
C ALA A 162 5.87 5.89 5.86
N ASP A 163 5.34 6.96 6.44
CA ASP A 163 6.11 8.08 6.99
C ASP A 163 6.89 7.67 8.25
N ARG A 164 6.36 6.72 9.03
CA ARG A 164 7.06 6.03 10.12
C ARG A 164 7.85 4.83 9.60
N SER A 165 8.91 4.46 10.33
CA SER A 165 9.69 3.26 10.04
C SER A 165 8.91 1.97 10.38
N GLU A 166 9.29 0.87 9.74
CA GLU A 166 8.72 -0.47 10.03
C GLU A 166 8.87 -0.83 11.52
N GLU A 167 10.02 -0.53 12.11
CA GLU A 167 10.29 -0.78 13.53
C GLU A 167 9.40 0.04 14.45
N GLU A 168 9.20 1.34 14.17
CA GLU A 168 8.31 2.19 14.95
C GLU A 168 6.85 1.71 14.86
N ILE A 169 6.41 1.33 13.65
CA ILE A 169 5.07 0.80 13.44
C ILE A 169 4.88 -0.49 14.26
N MET A 170 5.81 -1.43 14.15
CA MET A 170 5.69 -2.70 14.87
C MET A 170 5.85 -2.53 16.38
N ARG A 171 6.72 -1.61 16.83
CA ARG A 171 6.86 -1.28 18.26
C ARG A 171 5.56 -0.71 18.82
N ALA A 172 4.91 0.19 18.08
CA ALA A 172 3.61 0.73 18.49
C ALA A 172 2.53 -0.37 18.50
N VAL A 173 2.48 -1.23 17.48
CA VAL A 173 1.55 -2.36 17.42
C VAL A 173 1.76 -3.30 18.60
N VAL A 174 2.99 -3.71 18.89
CA VAL A 174 3.32 -4.61 20.02
C VAL A 174 2.96 -3.93 21.35
N GLY A 175 3.34 -2.66 21.52
CA GLY A 175 3.11 -1.90 22.74
C GLY A 175 1.62 -1.76 23.07
N TYR A 176 0.80 -1.38 22.09
CA TYR A 176 -0.64 -1.25 22.30
C TYR A 176 -1.40 -2.58 22.27
N ALA A 177 -0.94 -3.59 21.52
CA ALA A 177 -1.53 -4.92 21.57
C ALA A 177 -1.39 -5.52 22.97
N ALA A 178 -0.24 -5.30 23.63
CA ALA A 178 0.03 -5.71 25.01
C ALA A 178 -0.32 -7.20 25.27
N GLY A 179 0.00 -8.09 24.32
CA GLY A 179 -0.27 -9.52 24.42
C GLY A 179 -1.71 -9.98 24.13
N ARG A 180 -2.63 -9.06 23.81
CA ARG A 180 -4.05 -9.39 23.52
C ARG A 180 -4.25 -10.11 22.19
N CYS A 181 -3.29 -10.00 21.28
CA CYS A 181 -3.23 -10.74 20.02
C CYS A 181 -1.80 -11.18 19.71
N ARG A 182 -1.64 -12.13 18.78
CA ARG A 182 -0.33 -12.61 18.35
C ARG A 182 0.29 -11.56 17.41
N VAL A 183 1.52 -11.12 17.70
CA VAL A 183 2.26 -10.20 16.84
C VAL A 183 3.59 -10.84 16.44
N GLY A 184 3.82 -11.00 15.14
CA GLY A 184 5.01 -11.65 14.56
C GLY A 184 4.77 -12.13 13.14
#